data_AF-A0A062VHT9-F1
#
_entry.id   AF-A0A062VHT9-F1
#
_cell.length_a   1.000
_cell.length_b   1.000
_cell.length_c   1.000
_cell.angle_alpha   90.00
_cell.angle_beta   90.00
_cell.angle_gamma   90.00
#
_symmetry.space_group_name_H-M   'P 1'
#
loop_
_entity.id
_entity.type
_entity.pdbx_description
1 polymer ?
#
loop_
_entity_poly.entity_id
_entity_poly.type
_entity_poly.pdbx_seq_one_letter_code
_entity_poly.pdbx_strand_id
1 'polypeptide(L)'
;MSTRIVALFNLKPSVSASDYENWAKTKDIPTVNGLNSVDAFEVFRSTGVLGSDAKPPFAYIEIIDVNDMEGFGAEVSTEAMQKIAAEFQPMTDDLVFILTDKIG
;
A
#
# COMPACT_ATOMS: atom_id res chain seq x y z
N MET A 1 -11.47 -17.21 2.35
CA MET A 1 -10.13 -16.98 2.95
C MET A 1 -9.74 -15.57 2.57
N SER A 2 -9.20 -14.78 3.48
CA SER A 2 -8.68 -13.46 3.12
C SER A 2 -7.43 -13.63 2.25
N THR A 3 -7.37 -12.88 1.16
CA THR A 3 -6.17 -12.76 0.32
C THR A 3 -5.36 -11.60 0.90
N ARG A 4 -4.07 -11.82 1.16
CA ARG A 4 -3.19 -10.74 1.59
C ARG A 4 -2.37 -10.24 0.40
N ILE A 5 -2.47 -8.94 0.15
CA ILE A 5 -1.66 -8.23 -0.83
C ILE A 5 -0.57 -7.47 -0.08
N VAL A 6 0.67 -7.60 -0.54
CA VAL A 6 1.81 -6.82 -0.04
C VAL A 6 2.25 -5.87 -1.14
N ALA A 7 2.20 -4.56 -0.89
CA ALA A 7 2.81 -3.58 -1.77
C ALA A 7 4.16 -3.13 -1.21
N LEU A 8 5.19 -3.08 -2.06
CA LEU A 8 6.53 -2.63 -1.71
C LEU A 8 6.94 -1.52 -2.68
N PHE A 9 7.44 -0.41 -2.16
CA PHE A 9 7.85 0.71 -3.00
C PHE A 9 8.86 1.64 -2.32
N ASN A 10 9.52 2.41 -3.17
CA ASN A 10 10.28 3.59 -2.81
C ASN A 10 9.49 4.84 -3.23
N LEU A 11 9.89 6.02 -2.74
CA LEU A 11 9.37 7.29 -3.24
C LEU A 11 10.28 7.82 -4.33
N LYS A 12 9.69 8.47 -5.34
CA LYS A 12 10.50 9.19 -6.34
C LYS A 12 11.33 10.29 -5.65
N PRO A 13 12.51 10.65 -6.20
CA PRO A 13 13.38 11.66 -5.59
C PRO A 13 12.72 13.04 -5.37
N SER A 14 11.69 13.37 -6.15
CA SER A 14 10.95 14.63 -6.05
C SER A 14 9.86 14.64 -4.97
N VAL A 15 9.63 13.52 -4.29
CA VAL A 15 8.52 13.34 -3.35
C VAL A 15 9.08 13.35 -1.93
N SER A 16 8.61 14.28 -1.11
CA SER A 16 8.96 14.31 0.30
C SER A 16 8.29 13.16 1.05
N ALA A 17 9.05 12.50 1.93
CA ALA A 17 8.50 11.51 2.86
C ALA A 17 7.40 12.11 3.74
N SER A 18 7.54 13.36 4.20
CA SER A 18 6.50 14.02 5.01
C SER A 18 5.18 14.17 4.26
N ASP A 19 5.26 14.51 2.97
CA ASP A 19 4.10 14.80 2.15
C ASP A 19 3.38 13.51 1.81
N TYR A 20 4.14 12.46 1.45
CA TYR A 20 3.60 11.11 1.29
C TYR A 20 2.97 10.59 2.58
N GLU A 21 3.67 10.66 3.72
CA GLU A 21 3.13 10.14 4.99
C GLU A 21 1.86 10.88 5.43
N ASN A 22 1.78 12.19 5.18
CA ASN A 22 0.57 12.96 5.46
C ASN A 22 -0.57 12.56 4.52
N TRP A 23 -0.28 12.41 3.23
CA TRP A 23 -1.25 11.91 2.24
C TRP A 23 -1.76 10.51 2.63
N ALA A 24 -0.86 9.59 2.98
CA ALA A 24 -1.21 8.23 3.36
C ALA A 24 -2.15 8.21 4.58
N LYS A 25 -1.80 8.97 5.64
CA LYS A 25 -2.61 9.05 6.87
C LYS A 25 -3.98 9.69 6.68
N THR A 26 -4.08 10.68 5.79
CA THR A 26 -5.30 11.52 5.68
C THR A 26 -6.23 11.09 4.55
N LYS A 27 -5.72 10.39 3.54
CA LYS A 27 -6.49 9.97 2.36
C LYS A 27 -6.43 8.47 2.14
N ASP A 28 -5.25 7.92 1.94
CA ASP A 28 -5.08 6.54 1.48
C ASP A 28 -5.61 5.53 2.50
N ILE A 29 -5.04 5.56 3.71
CA ILE A 29 -5.38 4.63 4.80
C ILE A 29 -6.88 4.65 5.10
N PRO A 30 -7.52 5.82 5.30
CA PRO A 30 -8.96 5.87 5.54
C PRO A 30 -9.81 5.42 4.34
N THR A 31 -9.39 5.68 3.10
CA THR A 31 -10.16 5.32 1.91
C THR A 31 -10.14 3.81 1.70
N VAL A 32 -8.96 3.17 1.76
CA VAL A 32 -8.83 1.72 1.56
C VAL A 32 -9.48 0.93 2.70
N ASN A 33 -9.35 1.37 3.96
CA ASN A 33 -10.07 0.76 5.09
C ASN A 33 -11.60 1.02 5.04
N GLY A 34 -12.07 1.93 4.19
CA GLY A 34 -13.49 2.17 3.96
C GLY A 34 -14.13 1.24 2.92
N LEU A 35 -13.34 0.41 2.24
CA LEU A 35 -13.80 -0.55 1.24
C LEU A 35 -14.44 -1.76 1.91
N ASN A 36 -15.56 -2.26 1.37
CA ASN A 36 -16.24 -3.41 1.96
C ASN A 36 -15.45 -4.71 1.74
N SER A 37 -14.63 -4.75 0.70
CA SER A 37 -13.78 -5.88 0.36
C SER A 37 -12.49 -5.96 1.18
N VAL A 38 -12.21 -5.00 2.07
CA VAL A 38 -10.98 -4.91 2.85
C VAL A 38 -11.28 -5.07 4.34
N ASP A 39 -10.62 -6.02 4.99
CA ASP A 39 -10.67 -6.19 6.45
C ASP A 39 -9.71 -5.24 7.16
N ALA A 40 -8.53 -5.05 6.60
CA ALA A 40 -7.50 -4.17 7.16
C ALA A 40 -6.53 -3.68 6.07
N PHE A 41 -6.14 -2.42 6.19
CA PHE A 41 -5.06 -1.83 5.40
C PHE A 41 -4.11 -1.04 6.30
N GLU A 42 -2.83 -1.41 6.25
CA GLU A 42 -1.77 -0.85 7.07
C GLU A 42 -0.57 -0.43 6.20
N VAL A 43 0.01 0.73 6.50
CA VAL A 43 1.19 1.27 5.83
C VAL A 43 2.33 1.36 6.85
N PHE A 44 3.49 0.81 6.49
CA PHE A 44 4.69 0.80 7.31
C PHE A 44 5.83 1.51 6.60
N ARG A 45 6.57 2.33 7.34
CA ARG A 45 7.86 2.87 6.91
C ARG A 45 8.98 1.93 7.39
N SER A 46 9.84 1.50 6.47
CA SER A 46 11.04 0.74 6.81
C SER A 46 12.03 1.57 7.62
N THR A 47 12.52 1.04 8.74
CA THR A 47 13.43 1.76 9.64
C THR A 47 14.87 1.21 9.63
N GLY A 48 15.09 0.01 9.11
CA GLY A 48 16.41 -0.62 9.03
C GLY A 48 16.32 -2.10 8.63
N VAL A 49 17.47 -2.72 8.34
CA VAL A 49 17.57 -4.17 8.12
C VAL A 49 18.06 -4.81 9.42
N LEU A 50 17.33 -5.80 9.93
CA LEU A 50 17.71 -6.45 11.18
C LEU A 50 19.09 -7.12 11.05
N GLY A 51 20.02 -6.78 11.96
CA GLY A 51 21.37 -7.35 11.99
C GLY A 51 22.32 -6.80 10.91
N SER A 52 21.99 -5.67 10.28
CA SER A 52 22.82 -5.03 9.26
C SER A 52 22.64 -3.51 9.25
N ASP A 53 23.69 -2.77 8.90
CA ASP A 53 23.61 -1.32 8.61
C ASP A 53 23.17 -1.02 7.16
N ALA A 54 22.81 -2.07 6.40
CA ALA A 54 22.29 -1.90 5.04
C ALA A 54 20.96 -1.13 5.03
N LYS A 55 20.78 -0.32 4.01
CA LYS A 55 19.49 0.36 3.74
C LYS A 55 18.43 -0.70 3.40
N PRO A 56 17.19 -0.59 3.94
CA PRO A 56 16.08 -1.41 3.48
C PRO A 56 15.88 -1.30 1.96
N PRO A 57 15.59 -2.41 1.25
CA PRO A 57 15.39 -2.39 -0.20
C PRO A 57 14.17 -1.56 -0.62
N PHE A 58 13.16 -1.47 0.24
CA PHE A 58 11.95 -0.67 0.04
C PHE A 58 11.73 0.25 1.23
N ALA A 59 11.42 1.53 0.97
CA ALA A 59 11.17 2.52 1.99
C ALA A 59 9.81 2.34 2.68
N TYR A 60 8.83 1.81 1.96
CA TYR A 60 7.46 1.63 2.45
C TYR A 60 6.91 0.24 2.09
N ILE A 61 6.03 -0.23 2.96
CA ILE A 61 5.36 -1.54 2.88
C ILE A 61 3.88 -1.32 3.18
N GLU A 62 3.03 -1.77 2.27
CA GLU A 62 1.59 -1.82 2.47
C GLU A 62 1.15 -3.27 2.66
N ILE A 63 0.27 -3.49 3.63
CA ILE A 63 -0.40 -4.77 3.85
C ILE A 63 -1.89 -4.53 3.69
N ILE A 64 -2.50 -5.21 2.72
CA ILE A 64 -3.94 -5.14 2.44
C ILE A 64 -4.51 -6.54 2.65
N ASP A 65 -5.37 -6.68 3.64
CA ASP A 65 -6.14 -7.90 3.90
C ASP A 65 -7.49 -7.80 3.20
N VAL A 66 -7.63 -8.52 2.08
CA VAL A 66 -8.81 -8.49 1.21
C VAL A 66 -9.70 -9.69 1.53
N ASN A 67 -10.94 -9.44 1.97
CA ASN A 67 -11.92 -10.48 2.25
C ASN A 67 -12.66 -10.99 1.00
N ASP A 68 -12.72 -10.17 -0.05
CA ASP A 68 -13.37 -10.45 -1.34
C ASP A 68 -12.58 -9.85 -2.50
N MET A 69 -11.86 -10.69 -3.26
CA MET A 69 -11.04 -10.23 -4.38
C MET A 69 -11.87 -9.75 -5.59
N GLU A 70 -13.08 -10.27 -5.78
CA GLU A 70 -13.95 -9.83 -6.87
C GLU A 70 -14.54 -8.45 -6.54
N GLY A 71 -15.07 -8.31 -5.32
CA GLY A 71 -15.51 -7.02 -4.78
C GLY A 71 -14.40 -5.98 -4.78
N PHE A 72 -13.18 -6.36 -4.38
CA PHE A 72 -12.01 -5.48 -4.42
C PHE A 72 -11.72 -5.00 -5.84
N GLY A 73 -11.73 -5.89 -6.84
CA GLY A 73 -11.56 -5.53 -8.25
C GLY A 73 -12.60 -4.52 -8.74
N ALA A 74 -13.85 -4.65 -8.30
CA ALA A 74 -14.91 -3.70 -8.62
C ALA A 74 -14.71 -2.35 -7.90
N GLU A 75 -14.37 -2.37 -6.61
CA GLU A 75 -14.16 -1.16 -5.80
C GLU A 75 -12.94 -0.36 -6.25
N VAL A 76 -11.83 -1.00 -6.61
CA VAL A 76 -10.65 -0.30 -7.16
C VAL A 76 -10.93 0.33 -8.53
N SER A 77 -11.93 -0.17 -9.25
CA SER A 77 -12.36 0.39 -10.55
C SER A 77 -13.28 1.61 -10.40
N THR A 78 -13.69 1.97 -9.18
CA THR A 78 -14.53 3.15 -8.92
C THR A 78 -13.76 4.45 -9.13
N GLU A 79 -14.46 5.53 -9.48
CA GLU A 79 -13.82 6.85 -9.65
C GLU A 79 -13.07 7.34 -8.40
N ALA A 80 -13.55 7.00 -7.20
CA ALA A 80 -12.91 7.37 -5.96
C ALA A 80 -11.53 6.70 -5.83
N MET A 81 -11.47 5.39 -6.02
CA MET A 81 -10.20 4.64 -5.96
C MET A 81 -9.27 4.97 -7.12
N GLN A 82 -9.79 5.22 -8.33
CA GLN A 82 -8.97 5.68 -9.45
C GLN A 82 -8.31 7.04 -9.19
N LYS A 83 -8.97 7.94 -8.45
CA LYS A 83 -8.35 9.21 -8.01
C LYS A 83 -7.22 8.96 -7.03
N ILE A 84 -7.41 8.07 -6.06
CA ILE A 84 -6.33 7.68 -5.12
C ILE A 84 -5.15 7.08 -5.88
N ALA A 85 -5.40 6.13 -6.79
CA ALA A 85 -4.35 5.53 -7.61
C ALA A 85 -3.61 6.55 -8.48
N ALA A 86 -4.33 7.52 -9.06
CA ALA A 86 -3.73 8.59 -9.86
C ALA A 86 -2.91 9.58 -9.02
N GLU A 87 -3.26 9.80 -7.75
CA GLU A 87 -2.43 10.56 -6.81
C GLU A 87 -1.19 9.74 -6.38
N PHE A 88 -1.34 8.44 -6.16
CA PHE A 88 -0.29 7.55 -5.65
C PHE A 88 0.80 7.20 -6.67
N GLN A 89 0.42 6.78 -7.89
CA GLN A 89 1.36 6.37 -8.95
C GLN A 89 2.50 7.37 -9.23
N PRO A 90 2.27 8.70 -9.29
CA PRO A 90 3.36 9.64 -9.49
C PRO A 90 4.29 9.75 -8.28
N MET A 91 3.87 9.34 -7.08
CA MET A 91 4.68 9.39 -5.85
C MET A 91 5.70 8.25 -5.75
N THR A 92 5.37 7.09 -6.30
CA THR A 92 6.13 5.84 -6.08
C THR A 92 7.19 5.57 -7.15
N ASP A 93 8.27 4.92 -6.73
CA ASP A 93 9.30 4.28 -7.56
C ASP A 93 9.47 2.82 -7.13
N ASP A 94 9.93 1.94 -8.02
CA ASP A 94 10.06 0.49 -7.76
C ASP A 94 8.79 -0.20 -7.17
N LEU A 95 7.59 0.31 -7.47
CA LEU A 95 6.34 -0.22 -6.91
C LEU A 95 6.05 -1.63 -7.44
N VAL A 96 5.80 -2.56 -6.51
CA VAL A 96 5.34 -3.92 -6.80
C VAL A 96 4.20 -4.30 -5.88
N PHE A 97 3.19 -4.98 -6.43
CA PHE A 97 2.13 -5.64 -5.68
C PHE A 97 2.31 -7.15 -5.74
N ILE A 98 2.28 -7.80 -4.58
CA ILE A 98 2.52 -9.22 -4.41
C ILE A 98 1.28 -9.85 -3.79
N LEU A 99 0.66 -10.80 -4.49
CA LEU A 99 -0.37 -11.66 -3.91
C LEU A 99 0.28 -12.75 -3.08
N THR A 100 -0.28 -13.04 -1.90
CA THR A 100 0.29 -14.03 -0.98
C THR A 100 -0.73 -15.12 -0.64
N ASP A 101 -0.22 -16.33 -0.48
CA ASP A 101 -0.94 -17.44 0.13
C ASP A 101 -0.44 -17.66 1.55
N LYS A 102 -1.36 -17.79 2.49
CA LYS A 102 -1.02 -18.13 3.87
C LYS A 102 -0.70 -19.63 3.97
N ILE A 103 0.52 -19.95 4.38
CA ILE A 103 0.94 -21.32 4.68
C ILE A 103 0.76 -21.56 6.18
N GLY A 104 -0.44 -22.05 6.57
CA GLY A 104 -0.79 -22.40 7.97
C GLY A 104 -1.42 -21.27 8.76
#